data_AF-A0A3D4TNI5-F1
#
_entry.id   AF-A0A3D4TNI5-F1
#
_cell.length_a   1.000
_cell.length_b   1.000
_cell.length_c   1.000
_cell.angle_alpha   90.00
_cell.angle_beta   90.00
_cell.angle_gamma   90.00
#
_symmetry.space_group_name_H-M   'P 1'
#
loop_
_entity.id
_entity.type
_entity.pdbx_description
1 polymer ?
#
loop_
_entity_poly.entity_id
_entity_poly.type
_entity_poly.pdbx_seq_one_letter_code
_entity_poly.pdbx_strand_id
1 'polypeptide(L)'
;MTETTDPATAPSTPAWKRVLTIVVPLLILALALHGLANEFDENGYRAIRHAFRQLSGTQIALTVVLGLASYACLIGFDAIGLRRSGIRVHPARIGITAFLAHTLGQTVGFAALTGGAVRLRGYRSAGLDLAQIGQVVLMSTLGFVFGAWLLI
;
A
#
# COMPACT_ATOMS: atom_id res chain seq x y z
N MET A 1 5.99 19.20 52.25
CA MET A 1 6.48 18.03 51.49
C MET A 1 5.86 18.13 50.11
N THR A 2 6.55 18.82 49.20
CA THR A 2 6.08 19.12 47.83
C THR A 2 6.89 18.29 46.86
N GLU A 3 6.30 17.22 46.32
CA GLU A 3 6.88 16.44 45.23
C GLU A 3 6.83 17.25 43.94
N THR A 4 8.00 17.55 43.38
CA THR A 4 8.18 18.11 42.05
C THR A 4 7.99 17.00 41.03
N THR A 5 6.90 17.05 40.26
CA THR A 5 6.68 16.15 39.12
C THR A 5 7.63 16.54 37.97
N ASP A 6 8.64 15.72 37.75
CA ASP A 6 9.59 15.82 36.64
C ASP A 6 8.88 15.55 35.30
N PRO A 7 9.05 16.37 34.24
CA PRO A 7 8.39 16.13 32.96
C PRO A 7 9.03 14.94 32.25
N ALA A 8 8.24 13.90 32.00
CA ALA A 8 8.63 12.70 31.27
C ALA A 8 9.35 13.02 29.95
N THR A 9 10.63 12.68 29.88
CA THR A 9 11.44 12.78 28.67
C THR A 9 11.04 11.68 27.69
N ALA A 10 10.46 12.07 26.55
CA ALA A 10 10.11 11.15 25.47
C ALA A 10 11.40 10.53 24.86
N PRO A 11 11.41 9.23 24.50
CA PRO A 11 12.61 8.57 24.01
C PRO A 11 13.08 9.13 22.66
N SER A 12 14.33 9.60 22.61
CA SER A 12 15.00 10.05 21.37
C SER A 12 15.36 8.85 20.50
N THR A 13 14.77 8.74 19.31
CA THR A 13 15.18 7.72 18.32
C THR A 13 16.62 8.01 17.86
N PRO A 14 17.54 7.02 17.90
CA PRO A 14 18.94 7.26 17.56
C PRO A 14 19.11 7.62 16.07
N ALA A 15 19.92 8.64 15.78
CA ALA A 15 20.07 9.22 14.44
C ALA A 15 20.50 8.21 13.37
N TRP A 16 21.31 7.21 13.73
CA TRP A 16 21.76 6.17 12.79
C TRP A 16 20.59 5.33 12.22
N LYS A 17 19.56 5.06 13.01
CA LYS A 17 18.36 4.34 12.54
C LYS A 17 17.61 5.15 11.50
N ARG A 18 17.53 6.48 11.69
CA ARG A 18 16.90 7.40 10.70
C ARG A 18 17.68 7.44 9.40
N VAL A 19 19.01 7.52 9.48
CA VAL A 19 19.89 7.49 8.31
C VAL A 19 19.71 6.16 7.55
N LEU A 20 19.71 5.03 8.26
CA LEU A 20 19.52 3.71 7.65
C LEU A 20 18.16 3.59 6.94
N THR A 21 17.07 4.08 7.56
CA THR A 21 15.73 4.09 6.96
C THR A 21 15.64 4.89 5.65
N ILE A 22 16.51 5.88 5.44
CA ILE A 22 16.53 6.71 4.22
C ILE A 22 17.51 6.15 3.19
N VAL A 23 18.72 5.78 3.63
CA VAL A 23 19.81 5.36 2.74
C VAL A 23 19.50 4.02 2.09
N VAL A 24 18.88 3.06 2.80
CA VAL A 24 18.57 1.74 2.24
C VAL A 24 17.61 1.83 1.05
N PRO A 25 16.44 2.48 1.14
CA PRO A 25 15.55 2.67 -0.02
C PRO A 25 16.23 3.41 -1.18
N LEU A 26 17.06 4.42 -0.90
CA LEU A 26 17.81 5.15 -1.92
C LEU A 26 18.80 4.27 -2.66
N LEU A 27 19.54 3.43 -1.95
CA LEU A 27 20.45 2.45 -2.55
C LEU A 27 19.71 1.43 -3.41
N ILE A 28 18.59 0.90 -2.92
CA ILE A 28 17.75 -0.04 -3.68
C ILE A 28 17.24 0.64 -4.96
N LEU A 29 16.75 1.88 -4.86
CA LEU A 29 16.29 2.67 -6.00
C LEU A 29 17.43 2.89 -7.01
N ALA A 30 18.62 3.26 -6.54
CA ALA A 30 19.78 3.47 -7.41
C ALA A 30 20.18 2.18 -8.15
N LEU A 31 20.19 1.04 -7.45
CA LEU A 31 20.51 -0.25 -8.05
C LEU A 31 19.45 -0.67 -9.09
N ALA A 32 18.16 -0.48 -8.77
CA ALA A 32 17.06 -0.76 -9.70
C ALA A 32 17.13 0.13 -10.95
N LEU A 33 17.42 1.42 -10.79
CA LEU A 33 17.61 2.35 -11.90
C LEU A 33 18.84 1.99 -12.75
N HIS A 34 19.93 1.54 -12.12
CA HIS A 34 21.13 1.11 -12.83
C HIS A 34 20.86 -0.16 -13.66
N GLY A 35 20.18 -1.16 -13.08
CA GLY A 35 19.77 -2.36 -13.83
C GLY A 35 18.83 -2.03 -14.99
N LEU A 36 17.86 -1.13 -14.75
CA LEU A 36 16.92 -0.68 -15.77
C LEU A 36 17.61 0.10 -16.90
N ALA A 37 18.59 0.95 -16.58
CA ALA A 37 19.36 1.70 -17.57
C ALA A 37 20.19 0.78 -18.47
N ASN A 38 20.83 -0.25 -17.89
CA ASN A 38 21.58 -1.23 -18.67
C ASN A 38 20.68 -2.00 -19.65
N GLU A 39 19.48 -2.38 -19.21
CA GLU A 39 18.51 -3.10 -20.07
C GLU A 39 17.96 -2.21 -21.21
N PHE A 40 17.81 -0.89 -20.96
CA PHE A 40 17.40 0.06 -21.97
C PHE A 40 18.48 0.35 -23.03
N ASP A 41 19.75 0.16 -22.72
CA ASP A 41 20.82 0.33 -23.70
C ASP A 41 20.92 -0.86 -24.68
N GLU A 42 20.65 -2.09 -24.23
CA GLU A 42 20.69 -3.28 -25.10
C GLU A 42 19.42 -3.46 -25.95
N ASN A 43 18.23 -3.22 -25.39
CA ASN A 43 16.94 -3.50 -26.03
C ASN A 43 16.12 -2.22 -26.36
N GLY A 44 16.78 -1.06 -26.37
CA GLY A 44 16.17 0.26 -26.19
C GLY A 44 14.93 0.63 -27.02
N TYR A 45 14.22 1.65 -26.49
CA TYR A 45 13.04 2.43 -26.95
C TYR A 45 12.17 1.89 -28.10
N ARG A 46 12.79 1.43 -29.20
CA ARG A 46 12.17 0.69 -30.29
C ARG A 46 11.44 -0.57 -29.81
N ALA A 47 12.02 -1.37 -28.91
CA ALA A 47 11.34 -2.58 -28.40
C ALA A 47 10.08 -2.21 -27.60
N ILE A 48 10.15 -1.17 -26.76
CA ILE A 48 9.00 -0.64 -26.01
C ILE A 48 7.90 -0.20 -26.98
N ARG A 49 8.24 0.61 -27.99
CA ARG A 49 7.29 1.13 -28.96
C ARG A 49 6.65 -0.01 -29.78
N HIS A 50 7.41 -1.06 -30.09
CA HIS A 50 6.89 -2.22 -30.79
C HIS A 50 5.93 -3.03 -29.90
N ALA A 51 6.31 -3.28 -28.64
CA ALA A 51 5.44 -3.94 -27.66
C ALA A 51 4.12 -3.18 -27.46
N PHE A 52 4.16 -1.85 -27.31
CA PHE A 52 2.95 -1.02 -27.19
C PHE A 52 2.04 -1.12 -28.42
N ARG A 53 2.60 -1.27 -29.62
CA ARG A 53 1.81 -1.44 -30.86
C ARG A 53 1.21 -2.83 -30.99
N GLN A 54 1.79 -3.84 -30.34
CA GLN A 54 1.29 -5.21 -30.33
C GLN A 54 0.20 -5.44 -29.26
N LEU A 55 -0.01 -4.50 -28.35
CA LEU A 55 -1.10 -4.57 -27.37
C LEU A 55 -2.46 -4.47 -28.08
N SER A 56 -3.22 -5.55 -28.05
CA SER A 56 -4.60 -5.53 -28.52
C SER A 56 -5.49 -4.75 -27.56
N GLY A 57 -6.54 -4.09 -28.09
CA GLY A 57 -7.53 -3.39 -27.26
C GLY A 57 -8.19 -4.32 -26.23
N THR A 58 -8.34 -5.60 -26.56
CA THR A 58 -8.85 -6.64 -25.65
C THR A 58 -7.92 -6.88 -24.47
N GLN A 59 -6.61 -6.92 -24.68
CA GLN A 59 -5.64 -7.08 -23.59
C GLN A 59 -5.69 -5.88 -22.64
N ILE A 60 -5.82 -4.66 -23.17
CA ILE A 60 -5.97 -3.43 -22.37
C ILE A 60 -7.27 -3.47 -21.56
N ALA A 61 -8.39 -3.81 -22.20
CA ALA A 61 -9.67 -3.93 -21.50
C ALA A 61 -9.61 -5.00 -20.40
N LEU A 62 -8.99 -6.15 -20.68
CA LEU A 62 -8.82 -7.23 -19.71
C LEU A 62 -7.95 -6.78 -18.52
N THR A 63 -6.86 -6.05 -18.76
CA THR A 63 -6.02 -5.53 -17.65
C THR A 63 -6.79 -4.55 -16.78
N VAL A 64 -7.59 -3.68 -17.36
CA VAL A 64 -8.44 -2.75 -16.60
C VAL A 64 -9.49 -3.51 -15.77
N VAL A 65 -10.16 -4.49 -16.36
CA VAL A 65 -11.17 -5.30 -15.66
C VAL A 65 -10.55 -6.11 -14.53
N LEU A 66 -9.41 -6.77 -14.76
CA LEU A 66 -8.68 -7.51 -13.74
C LEU A 66 -8.18 -6.57 -12.63
N GLY A 67 -7.69 -5.39 -12.98
CA GLY A 67 -7.29 -4.36 -12.01
C GLY A 67 -8.47 -3.93 -11.13
N LEU A 68 -9.61 -3.63 -11.73
CA LEU A 68 -10.85 -3.30 -11.01
C LEU A 68 -11.32 -4.47 -10.11
N ALA A 69 -11.24 -5.71 -10.60
CA ALA A 69 -11.58 -6.90 -9.82
C ALA A 69 -10.64 -7.09 -8.62
N SER A 70 -9.34 -6.80 -8.78
CA SER A 70 -8.37 -6.81 -7.68
C SER A 70 -8.75 -5.78 -6.62
N TYR A 71 -8.99 -4.52 -7.01
CA TYR A 71 -9.44 -3.49 -6.08
C TYR A 71 -10.77 -3.83 -5.41
N ALA A 72 -11.72 -4.44 -6.13
CA ALA A 72 -12.99 -4.90 -5.56
C ALA A 72 -12.79 -5.97 -4.49
N CYS A 73 -11.86 -6.93 -4.71
CA CYS A 73 -11.50 -7.94 -3.73
C CYS A 73 -10.91 -7.31 -2.46
N LEU A 74 -10.01 -6.34 -2.62
CA LEU A 74 -9.40 -5.58 -1.52
C LEU A 74 -10.44 -4.80 -0.71
N ILE A 75 -11.39 -4.13 -1.38
CA ILE A 75 -12.53 -3.46 -0.75
C ILE A 75 -13.40 -4.47 0.01
N GLY A 76 -13.62 -5.65 -0.57
CA GLY A 76 -14.35 -6.75 0.08
C GLY A 76 -13.69 -7.22 1.36
N PHE A 77 -12.35 -7.34 1.39
CA PHE A 77 -11.60 -7.65 2.60
C PHE A 77 -11.75 -6.56 3.68
N ASP A 78 -11.67 -5.28 3.31
CA ASP A 78 -11.95 -4.17 4.23
C ASP A 78 -13.38 -4.31 4.81
N ALA A 79 -14.38 -4.60 3.96
CA ALA A 79 -15.77 -4.78 4.40
C ALA A 79 -15.98 -5.96 5.36
N ILE A 80 -15.31 -7.10 5.12
CA ILE A 80 -15.35 -8.27 6.02
C ILE A 80 -14.67 -7.94 7.36
N GLY A 81 -13.54 -7.23 7.34
CA GLY A 81 -12.85 -6.77 8.55
C GLY A 81 -13.74 -5.87 9.41
N LEU A 82 -14.36 -4.86 8.79
CA LEU A 82 -15.31 -3.95 9.45
C LEU A 82 -16.50 -4.70 10.06
N ARG A 83 -17.06 -5.70 9.36
CA ARG A 83 -18.16 -6.53 9.87
C ARG A 83 -17.76 -7.38 11.07
N ARG A 84 -16.56 -7.97 11.06
CA ARG A 84 -16.04 -8.74 12.21
C ARG A 84 -15.82 -7.87 13.45
N SER A 85 -15.51 -6.60 13.26
CA SER A 85 -15.34 -5.61 14.33
C SER A 85 -16.66 -5.08 14.90
N GLY A 86 -17.82 -5.53 14.40
CA GLY A 86 -19.14 -5.12 14.88
C GLY A 86 -19.60 -3.73 14.40
N ILE A 87 -18.83 -3.06 13.53
CA ILE A 87 -19.12 -1.71 13.06
C ILE A 87 -19.89 -1.79 11.73
N ARG A 88 -21.07 -1.16 11.68
CA ARG A 88 -21.89 -1.08 10.47
C ARG A 88 -21.66 0.27 9.78
N VAL A 89 -20.90 0.27 8.70
CA VAL A 89 -20.69 1.45 7.85
C VAL A 89 -21.37 1.21 6.50
N HIS A 90 -21.93 2.26 5.90
CA HIS A 90 -22.57 2.15 4.59
C HIS A 90 -21.58 1.63 3.52
N PRO A 91 -21.92 0.60 2.73
CA PRO A 91 -20.99 -0.08 1.83
C PRO A 91 -20.33 0.83 0.79
N ALA A 92 -21.04 1.86 0.30
CA ALA A 92 -20.45 2.85 -0.61
C ALA A 92 -19.32 3.67 0.03
N ARG A 93 -19.43 3.98 1.33
CA ARG A 93 -18.40 4.74 2.06
C ARG A 93 -17.17 3.87 2.35
N ILE A 94 -17.39 2.58 2.58
CA ILE A 94 -16.31 1.58 2.70
C ILE A 94 -15.56 1.49 1.38
N GLY A 95 -16.28 1.35 0.25
CA GLY A 95 -15.69 1.25 -1.07
C GLY A 95 -14.78 2.44 -1.43
N ILE A 96 -15.30 3.67 -1.29
CA ILE A 96 -14.53 4.88 -1.62
C ILE A 96 -13.31 5.04 -0.72
N THR A 97 -13.48 4.85 0.60
CA THR A 97 -12.39 5.05 1.56
C THR A 97 -11.30 3.98 1.41
N ALA A 98 -11.69 2.71 1.23
CA ALA A 98 -10.77 1.60 1.01
C ALA A 98 -10.02 1.75 -0.31
N PHE A 99 -10.72 2.11 -1.39
CA PHE A 99 -10.10 2.38 -2.69
C PHE A 99 -9.06 3.50 -2.58
N LEU A 100 -9.44 4.65 -2.04
CA LEU A 100 -8.55 5.80 -1.92
C LEU A 100 -7.32 5.49 -1.04
N ALA A 101 -7.53 4.76 0.05
CA ALA A 101 -6.45 4.31 0.93
C ALA A 101 -5.49 3.34 0.23
N HIS A 102 -6.00 2.42 -0.57
CA HIS A 102 -5.17 1.46 -1.30
C HIS A 102 -4.42 2.11 -2.46
N THR A 103 -5.08 2.97 -3.24
CA THR A 103 -4.44 3.72 -4.32
C THR A 103 -3.33 4.63 -3.77
N LEU A 104 -3.62 5.43 -2.74
CA LEU A 104 -2.61 6.32 -2.15
C LEU A 104 -1.49 5.54 -1.45
N GLY A 105 -1.82 4.41 -0.80
CA GLY A 105 -0.82 3.55 -0.16
C GLY A 105 0.15 2.91 -1.15
N GLN A 106 -0.33 2.49 -2.32
CA GLN A 106 0.47 1.88 -3.38
C GLN A 106 1.26 2.92 -4.20
N THR A 107 0.66 4.08 -4.50
CA THR A 107 1.29 5.09 -5.39
C THR A 107 2.32 5.97 -4.69
N VAL A 108 2.04 6.40 -3.44
CA VAL A 108 2.92 7.37 -2.74
C VAL A 108 4.02 6.66 -1.95
N GLY A 109 3.90 5.36 -1.74
CA GLY A 109 4.73 4.64 -0.78
C GLY A 109 4.35 4.97 0.67
N PHE A 110 4.98 4.27 1.62
CA PHE A 110 4.66 4.35 3.05
C PHE A 110 3.18 4.09 3.35
N ALA A 111 2.63 2.98 2.83
CA ALA A 111 1.22 2.62 2.94
C ALA A 111 0.63 2.71 4.36
N ALA A 112 1.45 2.46 5.39
CA ALA A 112 1.06 2.63 6.79
C ALA A 112 0.74 4.09 7.17
N LEU A 113 1.48 5.06 6.63
CA LEU A 113 1.28 6.49 6.86
C LEU A 113 0.21 7.07 5.94
N THR A 114 0.31 6.82 4.63
CA THR A 114 -0.59 7.40 3.61
C THR A 114 -1.94 6.70 3.57
N GLY A 115 -1.96 5.38 3.41
CA GLY A 115 -3.18 4.57 3.43
C GLY A 115 -3.82 4.50 4.82
N GLY A 116 -3.01 4.43 5.87
CA GLY A 116 -3.46 4.46 7.27
C GLY A 116 -4.11 5.80 7.64
N ALA A 117 -3.52 6.93 7.26
CA ALA A 117 -4.11 8.25 7.51
C ALA A 117 -5.43 8.46 6.76
N VAL A 118 -5.55 7.98 5.51
CA VAL A 118 -6.79 8.08 4.73
C VAL A 118 -7.91 7.24 5.36
N ARG A 119 -7.61 6.01 5.81
CA ARG A 119 -8.57 5.18 6.54
C ARG A 119 -8.94 5.79 7.89
N LEU A 120 -7.97 6.27 8.68
CA LEU A 120 -8.22 6.98 9.95
C LEU A 120 -9.11 8.21 9.75
N ARG A 121 -8.90 8.98 8.68
CA ARG A 121 -9.65 10.22 8.42
C ARG A 121 -11.03 9.93 7.83
N GLY A 122 -11.15 8.96 6.93
CA GLY A 122 -12.41 8.53 6.33
C GLY A 122 -13.34 7.78 7.29
N TYR A 123 -12.76 7.02 8.22
CA TYR A 123 -13.49 6.28 9.26
C TYR A 123 -13.49 6.95 10.64
N ARG A 124 -12.89 8.15 10.80
CA ARG A 124 -12.88 8.88 12.08
C ARG A 124 -14.28 9.15 12.62
N SER A 125 -15.24 9.40 11.72
CA SER A 125 -16.66 9.58 12.07
C SER A 125 -17.40 8.26 12.35
N ALA A 126 -16.74 7.11 12.20
CA ALA A 126 -17.31 5.77 12.34
C ALA A 126 -16.62 4.94 13.46
N GLY A 127 -15.62 5.50 14.16
CA GLY A 127 -15.04 4.92 15.38
C GLY A 127 -14.01 3.78 15.19
N LEU A 128 -13.30 3.71 14.06
CA LEU A 128 -12.37 2.60 13.78
C LEU A 128 -11.00 2.69 14.50
N ASP A 129 -10.47 1.51 14.87
CA ASP A 129 -9.15 1.32 15.47
C ASP A 129 -8.08 0.89 14.43
N LEU A 130 -6.85 1.38 14.62
CA LEU A 130 -5.72 1.25 13.70
C LEU A 130 -5.21 -0.21 13.59
N ALA A 131 -5.39 -1.00 14.65
CA ALA A 131 -5.01 -2.41 14.69
C ALA A 131 -5.81 -3.27 13.68
N GLN A 132 -7.08 -2.91 13.44
CA GLN A 132 -7.97 -3.66 12.53
C GLN A 132 -7.58 -3.44 11.06
N ILE A 133 -7.13 -2.23 10.73
CA ILE A 133 -6.58 -1.90 9.41
C ILE A 133 -5.31 -2.71 9.14
N GLY A 134 -4.44 -2.83 10.15
CA GLY A 134 -3.24 -3.64 10.08
C GLY A 134 -3.55 -5.11 9.80
N GLN A 135 -4.60 -5.65 10.42
CA GLN A 135 -5.01 -7.04 10.23
C GLN A 135 -5.52 -7.32 8.81
N VAL A 136 -6.27 -6.39 8.21
CA VAL A 136 -6.77 -6.53 6.83
C VAL A 136 -5.62 -6.46 5.82
N VAL A 137 -4.69 -5.52 6.01
CA VAL A 137 -3.49 -5.40 5.16
C VAL A 137 -2.60 -6.63 5.31
N LEU A 138 -2.44 -7.16 6.52
CA LEU A 138 -1.68 -8.39 6.75
C LEU A 138 -2.32 -9.58 6.01
N MET A 139 -3.65 -9.70 6.07
CA MET A 139 -4.38 -10.77 5.39
C MET A 139 -4.28 -10.67 3.86
N SER A 140 -4.38 -9.45 3.30
CA SER A 140 -4.23 -9.26 1.85
C SER A 140 -2.81 -9.53 1.40
N THR A 141 -1.82 -9.11 2.20
CA THR A 141 -0.39 -9.36 1.91
C THR A 141 -0.08 -10.85 1.97
N LEU A 142 -0.54 -11.54 3.02
CA LEU A 142 -0.37 -12.99 3.16
C LEU A 142 -1.07 -13.75 2.03
N GLY A 143 -2.29 -13.37 1.66
CA GLY A 143 -3.02 -13.98 0.56
C GLY A 143 -2.33 -13.77 -0.80
N PHE A 144 -1.80 -12.56 -1.04
CA PHE A 144 -1.00 -12.28 -2.23
C PHE A 144 0.29 -13.10 -2.25
N VAL A 145 1.04 -13.12 -1.14
CA VAL A 145 2.29 -13.89 -1.03
C VAL A 145 2.03 -15.37 -1.23
N PHE A 146 1.01 -15.94 -0.61
CA PHE A 146 0.62 -17.35 -0.82
C PHE A 146 0.24 -17.63 -2.26
N GLY A 147 -0.55 -16.76 -2.89
CA GLY A 147 -0.93 -16.89 -4.29
C GLY A 147 0.29 -16.84 -5.22
N ALA A 148 1.22 -15.92 -4.96
CA ALA A 148 2.47 -15.81 -5.70
C ALA A 148 3.36 -17.05 -5.49
N TRP A 149 3.42 -17.58 -4.26
CA TRP A 149 4.17 -18.79 -3.93
C TRP A 149 3.59 -20.04 -4.60
N LEU A 150 2.27 -20.13 -4.75
CA LEU A 150 1.60 -21.25 -5.41
C LEU A 150 1.81 -21.25 -6.93
N LEU A 151 2.09 -20.08 -7.51
CA LEU A 151 2.33 -19.90 -8.95
C LEU A 151 3.78 -20.14 -9.38
N ILE A 152 4.72 -20.21 -8.42
CA ILE A 152 6.13 -20.56 -8.63
C ILE A 152 6.30 -22.06 -8.49
#